data_AF-A0A962TW81-F1
#
_entry.id   AF-A0A962TW81-F1
#
_cell.length_a   1.000
_cell.length_b   1.000
_cell.length_c   1.000
_cell.angle_alpha   90.00
_cell.angle_beta   90.00
_cell.angle_gamma   90.00
#
_symmetry.space_group_name_H-M   'P 1'
#
loop_
_entity.id
_entity.type
_entity.pdbx_description
1 polymer ?
#
loop_
_entity_poly.entity_id
_entity_poly.type
_entity_poly.pdbx_seq_one_letter_code
_entity_poly.pdbx_strand_id
1 'polypeptide(L)'
;MGRLKTQAETLVPTSVQIAGPSGIDRQLAETFIRRAFDKAYAAQVTAFMPLLMTLRNDAGSLLAVLGVRPDTDQPLYLEHYLSEPVEQRLADAAGSPVDRASIVEVGNFAVGAAGGGRWLITALTAYLYATGQGWAVFTCGPTLQNAFRKLGIQLVDLAVADPLRLPEPERERWGTYYAQRPRVMAANVQQSHAVLSTLFETECVLHTLWSCALRTGGLAA
;
A
#
# COMPACT_ATOMS: atom_id res chain seq x y z
N MET A 1 29.42 27.15 -26.02
CA MET A 1 28.83 27.31 -24.67
C MET A 1 27.57 26.45 -24.60
N GLY A 2 27.73 25.18 -24.21
CA GLY A 2 26.64 24.20 -24.23
C GLY A 2 25.61 24.49 -23.15
N ARG A 3 24.34 24.61 -23.53
CA ARG A 3 23.23 24.63 -22.58
C ARG A 3 23.20 23.29 -21.85
N LEU A 4 23.51 23.31 -20.56
CA LEU A 4 23.19 22.23 -19.63
C LEU A 4 21.68 22.02 -19.69
N LYS A 5 21.26 20.93 -20.36
CA LYS A 5 19.92 20.38 -20.16
C LYS A 5 19.90 19.85 -18.74
N THR A 6 19.19 20.52 -17.85
CA THR A 6 18.81 19.99 -16.55
C THR A 6 18.20 18.61 -16.78
N GLN A 7 18.88 17.56 -16.34
CA GLN A 7 18.28 16.22 -16.27
C GLN A 7 17.03 16.38 -15.39
N ALA A 8 15.85 16.28 -15.99
CA ALA A 8 14.67 16.00 -15.21
C ALA A 8 14.93 14.66 -14.54
N GLU A 9 15.19 14.65 -13.23
CA GLU A 9 15.28 13.43 -12.44
C GLU A 9 14.07 12.57 -12.80
N THR A 10 14.34 11.39 -13.34
CA THR A 10 13.28 10.47 -13.74
C THR A 10 12.44 10.18 -12.50
N LEU A 11 11.20 10.67 -12.48
CA LEU A 11 10.24 10.45 -11.39
C LEU A 11 9.69 9.01 -11.38
N VAL A 12 10.27 8.11 -12.17
CA VAL A 12 9.83 6.73 -12.30
C VAL A 12 10.60 5.86 -11.30
N PRO A 13 9.93 5.00 -10.54
CA PRO A 13 10.59 4.00 -9.71
C PRO A 13 11.15 2.86 -10.57
N THR A 14 12.40 2.51 -10.31
CA THR A 14 13.15 1.45 -10.99
C THR A 14 13.54 0.32 -10.05
N SER A 15 13.39 0.51 -8.74
CA SER A 15 13.67 -0.51 -7.71
C SER A 15 12.56 -0.61 -6.67
N VAL A 16 12.41 -1.83 -6.14
CA VAL A 16 11.48 -2.19 -5.06
C VAL A 16 12.27 -2.90 -3.97
N GLN A 17 12.21 -2.39 -2.74
CA GLN A 17 12.88 -2.99 -1.58
C GLN A 17 11.91 -3.12 -0.41
N ILE A 18 12.11 -4.16 0.41
CA ILE A 18 11.37 -4.38 1.66
C ILE A 18 12.32 -4.12 2.83
N ALA A 19 11.96 -3.18 3.70
CA ALA A 19 12.66 -2.91 4.94
C ALA A 19 11.91 -3.56 6.12
N GLY A 20 12.52 -4.57 6.74
CA GLY A 20 12.04 -5.18 7.98
C GLY A 20 12.36 -4.32 9.22
N PRO A 21 11.98 -4.76 10.44
CA PRO A 21 12.14 -3.99 11.68
C PRO A 21 13.55 -3.47 11.97
N SER A 22 14.57 -4.25 11.63
CA SER A 22 15.99 -3.91 11.83
C SER A 22 16.70 -3.50 10.53
N GLY A 23 15.95 -3.20 9.48
CA GLY A 23 16.52 -2.83 8.18
C GLY A 23 17.14 -1.42 8.21
N ILE A 24 18.32 -1.27 7.61
CA ILE A 24 19.07 0.00 7.54
C ILE A 24 18.22 1.13 6.93
N ASP A 25 17.38 0.80 5.95
CA ASP A 25 16.54 1.76 5.23
C ASP A 25 15.22 2.11 5.94
N ARG A 26 14.90 1.45 7.05
CA ARG A 26 13.61 1.62 7.72
C ARG A 26 13.39 3.04 8.21
N GLN A 27 14.38 3.66 8.83
CA GLN A 27 14.23 5.01 9.39
C GLN A 27 13.93 6.07 8.31
N LEU A 28 14.52 5.91 7.12
CA LEU A 28 14.23 6.77 5.97
C LEU A 28 12.79 6.59 5.50
N ALA A 29 12.31 5.34 5.40
CA ALA A 29 10.93 5.03 5.04
C ALA A 29 9.92 5.59 6.04
N GLU A 30 10.15 5.41 7.34
CA GLU A 30 9.28 5.96 8.39
C GLU A 30 9.25 7.50 8.36
N THR A 31 10.42 8.14 8.16
CA THR A 31 10.50 9.60 8.04
C THR A 31 9.72 10.11 6.83
N PHE A 32 9.80 9.39 5.70
CA PHE A 32 9.04 9.70 4.51
C PHE A 32 7.53 9.61 4.77
N ILE A 33 7.08 8.53 5.42
CA ILE A 33 5.67 8.34 5.81
C ILE A 33 5.21 9.49 6.72
N ARG A 34 5.95 9.80 7.79
CA ARG A 34 5.61 10.89 8.73
C ARG A 34 5.40 12.20 7.98
N ARG A 35 6.37 12.58 7.13
CA ARG A 35 6.30 13.83 6.36
C ARG A 35 5.12 13.86 5.39
N ALA A 36 4.81 12.75 4.72
CA ALA A 36 3.71 12.68 3.78
C ALA A 36 2.35 12.84 4.47
N PHE A 37 2.15 12.14 5.60
CA PHE A 37 0.91 12.21 6.37
C PHE A 37 0.74 13.54 7.10
N ASP A 38 1.80 14.11 7.65
CA ASP A 38 1.80 15.45 8.25
C ASP A 38 1.44 16.51 7.20
N LYS A 39 2.10 16.50 6.05
CA LYS A 39 1.82 17.46 4.97
C LYS A 39 0.38 17.37 4.43
N ALA A 40 -0.16 16.16 4.30
CA ALA A 40 -1.48 15.94 3.71
C ALA A 40 -2.62 16.17 4.71
N TYR A 41 -2.40 15.85 5.99
CA TYR A 41 -3.49 15.73 6.97
C TYR A 41 -3.20 16.38 8.33
N ALA A 42 -2.00 16.94 8.55
CA ALA A 42 -1.47 17.27 9.87
C ALA A 42 -1.49 16.06 10.83
N ALA A 43 -1.28 14.85 10.28
CA ALA A 43 -1.32 13.61 11.03
C ALA A 43 0.07 13.24 11.58
N GLN A 44 0.11 12.90 12.88
CA GLN A 44 1.29 12.46 13.61
C GLN A 44 1.36 10.92 13.66
N VAL A 45 1.95 10.33 12.62
CA VAL A 45 2.10 8.86 12.54
C VAL A 45 3.19 8.38 13.50
N THR A 46 2.78 7.60 14.51
CA THR A 46 3.69 7.03 15.53
C THR A 46 3.91 5.53 15.41
N ALA A 47 3.06 4.82 14.64
CA ALA A 47 3.12 3.38 14.44
C ALA A 47 3.32 3.04 12.97
N PHE A 48 4.16 2.03 12.71
CA PHE A 48 4.52 1.58 11.37
C PHE A 48 4.34 0.08 11.27
N MET A 49 3.93 -0.38 10.10
CA MET A 49 3.83 -1.81 9.81
C MET A 49 5.19 -2.52 9.87
N PRO A 50 5.22 -3.82 10.17
CA PRO A 50 6.47 -4.56 10.37
C PRO A 50 7.35 -4.59 9.11
N LEU A 51 6.75 -4.57 7.92
CA LEU A 51 7.48 -4.46 6.66
C LEU A 51 7.13 -3.13 5.98
N LEU A 52 8.13 -2.42 5.48
CA LEU A 52 7.93 -1.22 4.68
C LEU A 52 8.47 -1.45 3.27
N MET A 53 7.59 -1.42 2.28
CA MET A 53 7.97 -1.43 0.87
C MET A 53 8.37 -0.03 0.43
N THR A 54 9.51 0.10 -0.21
CA THR A 54 10.04 1.36 -0.74
C THR A 54 10.22 1.28 -2.23
N LEU A 55 9.85 2.36 -2.93
CA LEU A 55 10.06 2.53 -4.35
C LEU A 55 11.07 3.65 -4.59
N ARG A 56 12.17 3.36 -5.30
CA ARG A 56 13.23 4.34 -5.60
C ARG A 56 13.50 4.41 -7.10
N ASN A 57 13.95 5.58 -7.57
CA ASN A 57 14.49 5.75 -8.92
C ASN A 57 15.99 5.37 -8.98
N ASP A 58 16.59 5.50 -10.17
CA ASP A 58 18.00 5.16 -10.42
C ASP A 58 18.98 6.05 -9.64
N ALA A 59 18.57 7.25 -9.23
CA ALA A 59 19.35 8.12 -8.37
C ALA A 59 19.30 7.69 -6.88
N GLY A 60 18.53 6.65 -6.55
CA GLY A 60 18.30 6.19 -5.18
C GLY A 60 17.27 7.02 -4.41
N SER A 61 16.66 8.04 -5.02
CA SER A 61 15.65 8.89 -4.40
C SER A 61 14.40 8.10 -4.08
N LEU A 62 13.91 8.23 -2.85
CA LEU A 62 12.69 7.58 -2.39
C LEU A 62 11.46 8.30 -2.95
N LEU A 63 10.66 7.59 -3.74
CA LEU A 63 9.49 8.14 -4.44
C LEU A 63 8.18 7.81 -3.74
N ALA A 64 8.09 6.63 -3.15
CA ALA A 64 6.89 6.17 -2.46
C ALA A 64 7.21 5.07 -1.45
N VAL A 65 6.36 4.95 -0.44
CA VAL A 65 6.45 3.95 0.63
C VAL A 65 5.06 3.42 0.95
N LEU A 66 4.95 2.13 1.23
CA LEU A 66 3.78 1.57 1.92
C LEU A 66 4.21 0.59 3.01
N GLY A 67 3.31 0.36 3.96
CA GLY A 67 3.44 -0.67 4.97
C GLY A 67 2.74 -1.95 4.55
N VAL A 68 3.34 -3.08 4.91
CA VAL A 68 2.79 -4.43 4.75
C VAL A 68 2.87 -5.13 6.10
N ARG A 69 1.74 -5.70 6.52
CA ARG A 69 1.65 -6.58 7.67
C ARG A 69 1.07 -7.91 7.18
N PRO A 70 1.95 -8.88 6.86
CA PRO A 70 1.52 -10.25 6.66
C PRO A 70 0.97 -10.83 7.96
N ASP A 71 0.11 -11.83 7.82
CA ASP A 71 -0.30 -12.84 8.81
C ASP A 71 0.15 -12.58 10.26
N THR A 72 -0.82 -12.32 11.13
CA THR A 72 -0.57 -12.08 12.55
C THR A 72 -1.52 -12.88 13.42
N ASP A 73 -0.98 -13.52 14.47
CA ASP A 73 -1.75 -14.01 15.63
C ASP A 73 -2.47 -12.87 16.39
N GLN A 74 -2.19 -11.62 16.04
CA GLN A 74 -2.81 -10.43 16.60
C GLN A 74 -3.92 -9.88 15.71
N PRO A 75 -4.88 -9.13 16.29
CA PRO A 75 -5.84 -8.37 15.51
C PRO A 75 -5.15 -7.38 14.56
N LEU A 76 -5.69 -7.23 13.35
CA LEU A 76 -5.25 -6.22 12.39
C LEU A 76 -5.74 -4.85 12.85
N TYR A 77 -5.05 -3.78 12.43
CA TYR A 77 -5.39 -2.43 12.85
C TYR A 77 -6.79 -2.02 12.36
N LEU A 78 -7.13 -2.34 11.11
CA LEU A 78 -8.43 -2.03 10.53
C LEU A 78 -9.61 -2.74 11.21
N GLU A 79 -9.36 -3.76 12.05
CA GLU A 79 -10.42 -4.46 12.78
C GLU A 79 -11.03 -3.60 13.87
N HIS A 80 -10.37 -2.51 14.28
CA HIS A 80 -11.02 -1.47 15.08
C HIS A 80 -12.31 -0.96 14.42
N TYR A 81 -12.39 -0.93 13.08
CA TYR A 81 -13.55 -0.45 12.34
C TYR A 81 -14.59 -1.54 12.05
N LEU A 82 -14.33 -2.80 12.39
CA LEU A 82 -15.18 -3.95 12.07
C LEU A 82 -15.81 -4.54 13.33
N SER A 83 -17.05 -5.03 13.23
CA SER A 83 -17.74 -5.70 14.35
C SER A 83 -17.32 -7.16 14.53
N GLU A 84 -16.62 -7.69 13.54
CA GLU A 84 -16.20 -9.08 13.43
C GLU A 84 -14.79 -9.13 12.81
N PRO A 85 -14.07 -10.26 12.94
CA PRO A 85 -12.78 -10.44 12.28
C PRO A 85 -12.87 -10.22 10.77
N VAL A 86 -11.83 -9.63 10.16
CA VAL A 86 -11.90 -9.20 8.76
C VAL A 86 -12.14 -10.37 7.79
N GLU A 87 -11.63 -11.56 8.09
CA GLU A 87 -11.82 -12.74 7.25
C GLU A 87 -13.30 -13.18 7.20
N GLN A 88 -14.06 -13.00 8.28
CA GLN A 88 -15.49 -13.30 8.30
C GLN A 88 -16.25 -12.25 7.49
N ARG A 89 -15.98 -10.97 7.77
CA ARG A 89 -16.59 -9.85 7.03
C ARG A 89 -16.33 -9.93 5.53
N LEU A 90 -15.10 -10.31 5.15
CA LEU A 90 -14.67 -10.44 3.77
C LEU A 90 -15.26 -11.69 3.12
N ALA A 91 -15.35 -12.82 3.83
CA ALA A 91 -15.99 -14.02 3.31
C ALA A 91 -17.47 -13.78 2.97
N ASP A 92 -18.18 -13.07 3.84
CA ASP A 92 -19.57 -12.68 3.60
C ASP A 92 -19.71 -11.76 2.37
N ALA A 93 -18.83 -10.75 2.27
CA ALA A 93 -18.86 -9.80 1.16
C ALA A 93 -18.41 -10.42 -0.18
N ALA A 94 -17.48 -11.38 -0.15
CA ALA A 94 -16.97 -12.07 -1.33
C ALA A 94 -17.83 -13.26 -1.77
N GLY A 95 -18.69 -13.78 -0.88
CA GLY A 95 -19.50 -14.97 -1.12
C GLY A 95 -18.70 -16.26 -1.17
N SER A 96 -17.52 -16.29 -0.55
CA SER A 96 -16.62 -17.45 -0.51
C SER A 96 -15.80 -17.46 0.78
N PRO A 97 -15.46 -18.63 1.36
CA PRO A 97 -14.59 -18.70 2.53
C PRO A 97 -13.25 -17.99 2.31
N VAL A 98 -12.76 -17.29 3.33
CA VAL A 98 -11.46 -16.63 3.32
C VAL A 98 -10.65 -17.10 4.52
N ASP A 99 -9.44 -17.59 4.26
CA ASP A 99 -8.48 -17.95 5.29
C ASP A 99 -7.76 -16.69 5.80
N ARG A 100 -7.71 -16.50 7.13
CA ARG A 100 -7.00 -15.40 7.78
C ARG A 100 -5.53 -15.35 7.37
N ALA A 101 -4.87 -16.50 7.25
CA ALA A 101 -3.45 -16.57 6.87
C ALA A 101 -3.19 -16.07 5.43
N SER A 102 -4.23 -15.99 4.60
CA SER A 102 -4.15 -15.46 3.22
C SER A 102 -4.35 -13.94 3.12
N ILE A 103 -4.64 -13.28 4.26
CA ILE A 103 -4.95 -11.86 4.33
C ILE A 103 -3.71 -11.08 4.75
N VAL A 104 -3.41 -10.02 4.01
CA VAL A 104 -2.35 -9.07 4.34
C VAL A 104 -2.95 -7.69 4.56
N GLU A 105 -2.63 -7.09 5.70
CA GLU A 105 -2.99 -5.69 5.96
C GLU A 105 -1.97 -4.74 5.32
N VAL A 106 -2.49 -3.73 4.63
CA VAL A 106 -1.71 -2.72 3.93
C VAL A 106 -2.09 -1.34 4.45
N GLY A 107 -1.07 -0.53 4.71
CA GLY A 107 -1.22 0.77 5.33
C GLY A 107 0.00 1.64 5.09
N ASN A 108 0.18 2.68 5.91
CA ASN A 108 1.29 3.64 5.80
C ASN A 108 1.57 4.12 4.34
N PHE A 109 0.51 4.24 3.53
CA PHE A 109 0.62 4.48 2.09
C PHE A 109 0.97 5.95 1.81
N ALA A 110 2.23 6.20 1.47
CA ALA A 110 2.81 7.53 1.30
C ALA A 110 3.43 7.69 -0.09
N VAL A 111 3.12 8.80 -0.76
CA VAL A 111 3.60 9.11 -2.11
C VAL A 111 4.24 10.49 -2.16
N GLY A 112 5.38 10.61 -2.82
CA GLY A 112 6.14 11.87 -2.91
C GLY A 112 5.75 12.76 -4.08
N ALA A 113 5.14 12.18 -5.11
CA ALA A 113 4.75 12.88 -6.34
C ALA A 113 3.45 12.31 -6.93
N ALA A 114 2.84 13.07 -7.84
CA ALA A 114 1.70 12.61 -8.63
C ALA A 114 2.05 11.32 -9.40
N GLY A 115 1.14 10.35 -9.43
CA GLY A 115 1.37 9.03 -10.03
C GLY A 115 1.91 7.97 -9.07
N GLY A 116 2.44 8.35 -7.90
CA GLY A 116 2.99 7.42 -6.91
C GLY A 116 2.04 6.32 -6.46
N GLY A 117 0.74 6.62 -6.40
CA GLY A 117 -0.27 5.63 -6.02
C GLY A 117 -0.38 4.48 -7.02
N ARG A 118 -0.29 4.77 -8.33
CA ARG A 118 -0.27 3.73 -9.37
C ARG A 118 0.94 2.82 -9.20
N TRP A 119 2.12 3.38 -9.00
CA TRP A 119 3.35 2.59 -8.82
C TRP A 119 3.28 1.68 -7.60
N LEU A 120 2.80 2.20 -6.47
CA LEU A 120 2.64 1.41 -5.25
C LEU A 120 1.63 0.26 -5.43
N ILE A 121 0.48 0.53 -6.04
CA ILE A 121 -0.52 -0.52 -6.31
C ILE A 121 0.05 -1.61 -7.22
N THR A 122 0.76 -1.21 -8.29
CA THR A 122 1.41 -2.13 -9.21
C THR A 122 2.46 -3.00 -8.51
N ALA A 123 3.39 -2.38 -7.77
CA ALA A 123 4.45 -3.09 -7.08
C ALA A 123 3.91 -4.00 -5.97
N LEU A 124 2.93 -3.52 -5.19
CA LEU A 124 2.28 -4.31 -4.15
C LEU A 124 1.60 -5.55 -4.72
N THR A 125 0.83 -5.39 -5.80
CA THR A 125 0.08 -6.51 -6.40
C THR A 125 1.04 -7.61 -6.88
N ALA A 126 2.11 -7.23 -7.58
CA ALA A 126 3.15 -8.16 -8.00
C ALA A 126 3.83 -8.86 -6.81
N TYR A 127 4.21 -8.09 -5.78
CA TYR A 127 4.84 -8.63 -4.57
C TYR A 127 3.94 -9.64 -3.86
N LEU A 128 2.67 -9.29 -3.59
CA LEU A 128 1.72 -10.15 -2.88
C LEU A 128 1.35 -11.41 -3.68
N TYR A 129 1.27 -11.29 -5.01
CA TYR A 129 1.06 -12.46 -5.86
C TYR A 129 2.23 -13.43 -5.77
N ALA A 130 3.47 -12.91 -5.83
CA ALA A 130 4.68 -13.73 -5.72
C ALA A 130 4.86 -14.37 -4.33
N THR A 131 4.30 -13.78 -3.27
CA THR A 131 4.29 -14.36 -1.93
C THR A 131 3.07 -15.24 -1.64
N GLY A 132 2.23 -15.53 -2.64
CA GLY A 132 1.11 -16.46 -2.53
C GLY A 132 -0.07 -15.94 -1.70
N GLN A 133 -0.18 -14.63 -1.50
CA GLN A 133 -1.22 -14.04 -0.66
C GLN A 133 -2.56 -13.98 -1.41
N GLY A 134 -3.66 -14.18 -0.68
CA GLY A 134 -5.01 -14.22 -1.26
C GLY A 134 -5.65 -12.84 -1.36
N TRP A 135 -5.53 -12.05 -0.30
CA TRP A 135 -6.23 -10.77 -0.15
C TRP A 135 -5.35 -9.69 0.45
N ALA A 136 -5.46 -8.48 -0.11
CA ALA A 136 -4.95 -7.27 0.52
C ALA A 136 -6.11 -6.49 1.14
N VAL A 137 -6.02 -6.15 2.42
CA VAL A 137 -7.02 -5.33 3.14
C VAL A 137 -6.40 -4.02 3.60
N PHE A 138 -7.14 -2.92 3.49
CA PHE A 138 -6.61 -1.59 3.79
C PHE A 138 -7.70 -0.58 4.09
N THR A 139 -7.31 0.50 4.79
CA THR A 139 -8.16 1.68 5.00
C THR A 139 -7.74 2.78 4.01
N CYS A 140 -8.66 3.22 3.15
CA CYS A 140 -8.32 4.20 2.11
C CYS A 140 -9.42 5.24 1.84
N GLY A 141 -8.98 6.46 1.51
CA GLY A 141 -9.85 7.55 1.08
C GLY A 141 -10.12 7.57 -0.44
N PRO A 142 -11.01 8.46 -0.91
CA PRO A 142 -11.49 8.48 -2.29
C PRO A 142 -10.41 8.58 -3.36
N THR A 143 -9.31 9.29 -3.09
CA THR A 143 -8.19 9.44 -4.03
C THR A 143 -7.52 8.10 -4.34
N LEU A 144 -7.27 7.28 -3.31
CA LEU A 144 -6.63 5.98 -3.49
C LEU A 144 -7.62 4.96 -4.08
N GLN A 145 -8.89 4.99 -3.67
CA GLN A 145 -9.97 4.21 -4.30
C GLN A 145 -10.05 4.47 -5.81
N ASN A 146 -9.96 5.74 -6.21
CA ASN A 146 -9.94 6.13 -7.62
C ASN A 146 -8.71 5.63 -8.36
N ALA A 147 -7.55 5.49 -7.69
CA ALA A 147 -6.36 4.92 -8.32
C ALA A 147 -6.53 3.43 -8.63
N PHE A 148 -7.08 2.64 -7.70
CA PHE A 148 -7.43 1.23 -7.95
C PHE A 148 -8.42 1.08 -9.10
N ARG A 149 -9.50 1.87 -9.11
CA ARG A 149 -10.52 1.85 -10.16
C ARG A 149 -9.95 2.19 -11.55
N LYS A 150 -9.05 3.18 -11.64
CA LYS A 150 -8.38 3.53 -12.91
C LYS A 150 -7.45 2.42 -13.42
N LEU A 151 -6.99 1.55 -12.54
CA LEU A 151 -6.20 0.37 -12.88
C LEU A 151 -7.05 -0.87 -13.19
N GLY A 152 -8.39 -0.75 -13.13
CA GLY A 152 -9.30 -1.86 -13.37
C GLY A 152 -9.43 -2.84 -12.19
N ILE A 153 -8.77 -2.55 -11.05
CA ILE A 153 -8.86 -3.39 -9.86
C ILE A 153 -10.20 -3.17 -9.17
N GLN A 154 -10.93 -4.25 -8.95
CA GLN A 154 -12.16 -4.26 -8.19
C GLN A 154 -11.86 -4.28 -6.70
N LEU A 155 -12.54 -3.41 -5.96
CA LEU A 155 -12.44 -3.34 -4.50
C LEU A 155 -13.73 -3.86 -3.88
N VAL A 156 -13.60 -4.67 -2.84
CA VAL A 156 -14.69 -5.09 -1.97
C VAL A 156 -14.78 -4.10 -0.83
N ASP A 157 -15.96 -3.49 -0.65
CA ASP A 157 -16.22 -2.52 0.41
C ASP A 157 -16.71 -3.23 1.67
N LEU A 158 -15.95 -3.12 2.77
CA LEU A 158 -16.22 -3.86 3.99
C LEU A 158 -16.93 -3.02 5.05
N ALA A 159 -16.48 -1.77 5.26
CA ALA A 159 -17.04 -0.87 6.26
C ALA A 159 -16.59 0.59 6.07
N VAL A 160 -17.31 1.50 6.72
CA VAL A 160 -16.81 2.87 6.98
C VAL A 160 -15.71 2.79 8.04
N ALA A 161 -14.59 3.47 7.82
CA ALA A 161 -13.56 3.61 8.84
C ALA A 161 -13.93 4.77 9.79
N ASP A 162 -14.91 4.51 10.66
CA ASP A 162 -15.40 5.49 11.64
C ASP A 162 -14.34 5.76 12.72
N PRO A 163 -13.80 6.99 12.81
CA PRO A 163 -12.81 7.34 13.83
C PRO A 163 -13.32 7.18 15.26
N LEU A 164 -14.64 7.16 15.49
CA LEU A 164 -15.21 6.93 16.82
C LEU A 164 -14.93 5.53 17.36
N ARG A 165 -14.58 4.59 16.48
CA ARG A 165 -14.20 3.23 16.86
C ARG A 165 -12.73 3.09 17.27
N LEU A 166 -11.93 4.14 17.09
CA LEU A 166 -10.56 4.20 17.60
C LEU A 166 -10.52 4.75 19.03
N PRO A 167 -9.50 4.35 19.82
CA PRO A 167 -9.17 5.02 21.08
C PRO A 167 -8.97 6.52 20.87
N GLU A 168 -9.43 7.33 21.83
CA GLU A 168 -9.36 8.80 21.75
C GLU A 168 -7.94 9.35 21.50
N PRO A 169 -6.88 8.90 22.20
CA PRO A 169 -5.52 9.42 21.95
C PRO A 169 -4.99 9.11 20.55
N GLU A 170 -5.52 8.06 19.92
CA GLU A 170 -5.14 7.67 18.58
C GLU A 170 -5.89 8.50 17.53
N ARG A 171 -7.18 8.74 17.77
CA ARG A 171 -8.03 9.59 16.91
C ARG A 171 -7.42 10.97 16.69
N GLU A 172 -6.95 11.63 17.75
CA GLU A 172 -6.40 12.98 17.69
C GLU A 172 -5.15 13.08 16.82
N ARG A 173 -4.33 12.02 16.78
CA ARG A 173 -3.09 11.98 16.00
C ARG A 173 -3.32 11.96 14.50
N TRP A 174 -4.52 11.61 14.05
CA TRP A 174 -4.82 11.51 12.63
C TRP A 174 -5.19 12.85 11.98
N GLY A 175 -5.25 13.95 12.75
CA GLY A 175 -5.52 15.28 12.22
C GLY A 175 -6.80 15.31 11.37
N THR A 176 -6.67 15.74 10.11
CA THR A 176 -7.78 15.81 9.15
C THR A 176 -7.95 14.55 8.30
N TYR A 177 -7.21 13.46 8.56
CA TYR A 177 -7.26 12.23 7.75
C TYR A 177 -8.67 11.68 7.61
N TYR A 178 -9.48 11.66 8.68
CA TYR A 178 -10.85 11.13 8.63
C TYR A 178 -11.86 12.08 7.98
N ALA A 179 -11.53 13.35 7.75
CA ALA A 179 -12.42 14.27 7.03
C ALA A 179 -12.72 13.79 5.60
N GLN A 180 -11.82 12.99 5.01
CA GLN A 180 -12.01 12.39 3.68
C GLN A 180 -12.96 11.18 3.67
N ARG A 181 -13.49 10.75 4.83
CA ARG A 181 -14.38 9.59 5.01
C ARG A 181 -13.78 8.30 4.44
N PRO A 182 -12.62 7.85 4.97
CA PRO A 182 -11.99 6.63 4.49
C PRO A 182 -12.86 5.40 4.76
N ARG A 183 -12.61 4.34 4.00
CA ARG A 183 -13.31 3.06 4.09
C ARG A 183 -12.33 1.91 4.23
N VAL A 184 -12.76 0.87 4.95
CA VAL A 184 -12.08 -0.42 4.97
C VAL A 184 -12.47 -1.17 3.71
N MET A 185 -11.48 -1.56 2.92
CA MET A 185 -11.66 -2.22 1.63
C MET A 185 -10.71 -3.40 1.50
N ALA A 186 -11.04 -4.31 0.59
CA ALA A 186 -10.21 -5.45 0.21
C ALA A 186 -10.03 -5.54 -1.31
N ALA A 187 -8.91 -6.09 -1.74
CA ALA A 187 -8.64 -6.45 -3.13
C ALA A 187 -8.16 -7.90 -3.21
N ASN A 188 -8.74 -8.69 -4.13
CA ASN A 188 -8.29 -10.05 -4.39
C ASN A 188 -6.96 -9.99 -5.17
N VAL A 189 -5.92 -10.62 -4.66
CA VAL A 189 -4.56 -10.51 -5.22
C VAL A 189 -4.48 -11.17 -6.59
N GLN A 190 -5.05 -12.36 -6.76
CA GLN A 190 -4.99 -13.11 -8.02
C GLN A 190 -5.75 -12.38 -9.14
N GLN A 191 -6.95 -11.88 -8.85
CA GLN A 191 -7.74 -11.09 -9.81
C GLN A 191 -7.03 -9.79 -10.16
N SER A 192 -6.48 -9.09 -9.16
CA SER A 192 -5.73 -7.85 -9.38
C SER A 192 -4.49 -8.10 -10.23
N HIS A 193 -3.75 -9.17 -9.95
CA HIS A 193 -2.58 -9.55 -10.74
C HIS A 193 -2.94 -9.83 -12.20
N ALA A 194 -4.01 -10.61 -12.45
CA ALA A 194 -4.47 -10.92 -13.81
C ALA A 194 -4.83 -9.65 -14.61
N VAL A 195 -5.47 -8.66 -13.97
CA VAL A 195 -5.76 -7.37 -14.61
C VAL A 195 -4.49 -6.60 -14.93
N LEU A 196 -3.56 -6.54 -13.97
CA LEU A 196 -2.36 -5.72 -14.11
C LEU A 196 -1.29 -6.35 -15.03
N SER A 197 -1.15 -7.67 -15.07
CA SER A 197 -0.16 -8.33 -15.91
C SER A 197 -0.41 -8.04 -17.39
N THR A 198 -1.68 -8.06 -17.83
CA THR A 198 -2.06 -7.68 -19.19
C THR A 198 -1.76 -6.21 -19.51
N LEU A 199 -1.91 -5.32 -18.54
CA LEU A 199 -1.63 -3.89 -18.71
C LEU A 199 -0.12 -3.60 -18.81
N PHE A 200 0.73 -4.35 -18.10
CA PHE A 200 2.15 -3.97 -17.90
C PHE A 200 3.16 -4.83 -18.65
N GLU A 201 2.74 -5.92 -19.28
CA GLU A 201 3.53 -6.59 -20.32
C GLU A 201 3.84 -5.65 -21.52
N THR A 202 3.03 -4.59 -21.71
CA THR A 202 3.15 -3.67 -22.86
C THR A 202 3.74 -2.29 -22.53
N GLU A 203 3.81 -1.90 -21.24
CA GLU A 203 4.38 -0.62 -20.81
C GLU A 203 5.81 -0.81 -20.25
N CYS A 204 6.83 -0.49 -21.05
CA CYS A 204 8.26 -0.68 -20.72
C CYS A 204 8.67 -0.12 -19.33
N VAL A 205 8.13 1.04 -18.96
CA VAL A 205 8.43 1.73 -17.70
C VAL A 205 7.90 0.96 -16.48
N LEU A 206 6.70 0.40 -16.58
CA LEU A 206 6.09 -0.37 -15.49
C LEU A 206 6.55 -1.82 -15.48
N HIS A 207 6.97 -2.36 -16.61
CA HIS A 207 7.57 -3.69 -16.72
C HIS A 207 8.78 -3.86 -15.79
N THR A 208 9.68 -2.87 -15.73
CA THR A 208 10.83 -2.91 -14.81
C THR A 208 10.39 -2.93 -13.35
N LEU A 209 9.48 -2.04 -12.96
CA LEU A 209 8.91 -2.00 -11.60
C LEU A 209 8.24 -3.32 -11.22
N TRP A 210 7.40 -3.84 -12.11
CA TRP A 210 6.68 -5.10 -11.98
C TRP A 210 7.63 -6.28 -11.78
N SER A 211 8.66 -6.38 -12.64
CA SER A 211 9.67 -7.43 -12.58
C SER A 211 10.48 -7.38 -11.28
N CYS A 212 10.84 -6.18 -10.82
CA CYS A 212 11.51 -5.99 -9.53
C CYS A 212 10.63 -6.47 -8.37
N ALA A 213 9.36 -6.08 -8.35
CA ALA A 213 8.42 -6.48 -7.31
C ALA A 213 8.19 -8.01 -7.24
N LEU A 214 8.00 -8.66 -8.39
CA LEU A 214 7.87 -10.13 -8.46
C LEU A 214 9.09 -10.85 -7.90
N ARG A 215 10.31 -10.41 -8.27
CA ARG A 215 11.55 -11.00 -7.74
C ARG A 215 11.66 -10.81 -6.22
N THR A 216 11.39 -9.60 -5.73
CA THR A 216 11.44 -9.30 -4.30
C THR A 216 10.42 -10.15 -3.51
N GLY A 217 9.23 -10.38 -4.06
CA GLY A 217 8.23 -11.27 -3.46
C GLY A 217 8.68 -12.74 -3.47
N GLY A 218 9.20 -13.23 -4.60
CA GLY A 218 9.69 -14.61 -4.70
C GLY A 218 10.88 -14.94 -3.81
N LEU A 219 11.69 -13.95 -3.42
CA LEU A 219 12.77 -14.11 -2.43
C LEU A 219 12.27 -14.13 -0.98
N ALA A 220 11.05 -13.64 -0.74
CA ALA A 220 10.45 -13.53 0.59
C ALA A 220 9.47 -14.68 0.91
N ALA A 221 9.06 -15.46 -0.10
CA ALA A 221 8.27 -16.67 0.02
C ALA A 221 9.13 -17.86 0.48
#